data_AF-A0A409W7G1-F1
#
_entry.id   AF-A0A409W7G1-F1
#
_cell.length_a   1.000
_cell.length_b   1.000
_cell.length_c   1.000
_cell.angle_alpha   90.00
_cell.angle_beta   90.00
_cell.angle_gamma   90.00
#
_symmetry.space_group_name_H-M   'P 1'
#
loop_
_entity.id
_entity.type
_entity.pdbx_description
1 polymer ?
#
loop_
_entity_poly.entity_id
_entity_poly.type
_entity_poly.pdbx_seq_one_letter_code
_entity_poly.pdbx_strand_id
1 'polypeptide(L)'
;MAESRPLLQDIDDENPQLTSGNGQPTSPSLYFRPLLRILSIVVFVLSILTLGLLIANIVIIGNAPFTYSPWWTQEKSKALISVIVPVIVFSVINIFVKLPVLLNIIVDIFLAAFTIAHTVSFIDAFPSQSWCQERIRYPGPGRDPPHPKCEHWKFISTILMSITAGLSILIALRHDSAAYLLQLLLRSLAIYRTQSWKIPLSLAFPTGEITFQVTLKVLRQERNEGAEGTSHGPVHL
;
A
#
# COMPACT_ATOMS: atom_id res chain seq x y z
N MET A 1 -49.22 20.67 -27.30
CA MET A 1 -49.52 20.27 -25.91
C MET A 1 -49.57 18.75 -25.90
N ALA A 2 -48.76 18.13 -25.04
CA ALA A 2 -48.57 16.68 -24.83
C ALA A 2 -48.05 15.85 -26.02
N GLU A 3 -46.72 15.77 -26.14
CA GLU A 3 -46.04 14.66 -26.81
C GLU A 3 -45.77 13.55 -25.78
N SER A 4 -46.24 12.38 -26.17
CA SER A 4 -46.07 11.04 -25.63
C SER A 4 -44.63 10.65 -25.25
N ARG A 5 -44.48 9.90 -24.16
CA ARG A 5 -43.40 8.93 -23.99
C ARG A 5 -43.99 7.55 -23.72
N PRO A 6 -43.89 6.60 -24.66
CA PRO A 6 -44.19 5.21 -24.40
C PRO A 6 -43.02 4.53 -23.67
N LEU A 7 -43.43 3.63 -22.79
CA LEU A 7 -42.67 2.63 -22.06
C LEU A 7 -41.87 1.74 -23.04
N LEU A 8 -40.56 1.58 -22.81
CA LEU A 8 -39.72 0.51 -23.37
C LEU A 8 -38.97 -0.08 -22.17
N GLN A 9 -39.53 -1.05 -21.45
CA GLN A 9 -39.56 -2.48 -21.73
C GLN A 9 -38.14 -3.09 -21.69
N ASP A 10 -37.94 -3.88 -20.63
CA ASP A 10 -36.84 -4.83 -20.42
C ASP A 10 -36.52 -5.60 -21.70
N ILE A 11 -35.24 -5.63 -22.06
CA ILE A 11 -34.63 -6.72 -22.80
C ILE A 11 -33.33 -7.06 -22.06
N ASP A 12 -33.44 -8.04 -21.18
CA ASP A 12 -32.34 -8.94 -20.84
C ASP A 12 -31.91 -9.63 -22.15
N ASP A 13 -30.70 -9.29 -22.62
CA ASP A 13 -29.99 -10.09 -23.62
C ASP A 13 -28.56 -10.29 -23.15
N GLU A 14 -28.32 -11.45 -22.54
CA GLU A 14 -27.02 -12.12 -22.57
C GLU A 14 -26.59 -12.27 -24.03
N ASN A 15 -25.63 -11.46 -24.49
CA ASN A 15 -24.79 -11.85 -25.60
C ASN A 15 -23.38 -11.26 -25.48
N PRO A 16 -22.33 -12.09 -25.33
CA PRO A 16 -20.95 -11.65 -25.40
C PRO A 16 -20.59 -11.37 -26.87
N GLN A 17 -21.04 -10.23 -27.39
CA GLN A 17 -20.55 -9.75 -28.69
C GLN A 17 -19.12 -9.25 -28.56
N LEU A 18 -18.21 -10.11 -29.04
CA LEU A 18 -16.91 -9.78 -29.61
C LEU A 18 -16.97 -8.49 -30.43
N THR A 19 -16.71 -7.34 -29.80
CA THR A 19 -16.40 -6.10 -30.49
C THR A 19 -14.90 -6.10 -30.78
N SER A 20 -14.57 -6.63 -31.95
CA SER A 20 -13.31 -6.36 -32.64
C SER A 20 -13.31 -4.90 -33.12
N GLY A 21 -12.17 -4.21 -32.98
CA GLY A 21 -11.87 -3.06 -33.84
C GLY A 21 -11.90 -1.67 -33.22
N ASN A 22 -11.37 -1.49 -32.01
CA ASN A 22 -10.54 -0.32 -31.72
C ASN A 22 -9.61 -0.72 -30.59
N GLY A 23 -8.32 -0.88 -30.92
CA GLY A 23 -7.26 -1.18 -29.97
C GLY A 23 -7.01 0.02 -29.06
N GLN A 24 -8.01 0.41 -28.27
CA GLN A 24 -7.80 1.18 -27.07
C GLN A 24 -6.91 0.28 -26.21
N PRO A 25 -5.65 0.66 -25.93
CA PRO A 25 -4.79 -0.17 -25.09
C PRO A 25 -5.52 -0.31 -23.76
N THR A 26 -6.04 -1.51 -23.48
CA THR A 26 -6.60 -1.87 -22.19
C THR A 26 -5.55 -1.51 -21.17
N SER A 27 -5.81 -0.43 -20.43
CA SER A 27 -4.83 0.12 -19.50
C SER A 27 -4.41 -1.03 -18.57
N PRO A 28 -3.11 -1.35 -18.47
CA PRO A 28 -2.64 -2.45 -17.62
C PRO A 28 -3.06 -2.28 -16.16
N SER A 29 -3.51 -1.08 -15.76
CA SER A 29 -4.03 -0.75 -14.43
C SER A 29 -5.29 -1.51 -13.98
N LEU A 30 -6.09 -2.09 -14.89
CA LEU A 30 -7.34 -2.78 -14.52
C LEU A 30 -7.10 -4.13 -13.82
N TYR A 31 -6.05 -4.86 -14.17
CA TYR A 31 -5.72 -6.17 -13.57
C TYR A 31 -5.13 -6.06 -12.17
N PHE A 32 -4.42 -4.97 -11.85
CA PHE A 32 -3.75 -4.81 -10.55
C PHE A 32 -4.70 -4.39 -9.43
N ARG A 33 -5.84 -3.78 -9.76
CA ARG A 33 -6.81 -3.27 -8.77
C ARG A 33 -7.38 -4.34 -7.82
N PRO A 34 -7.90 -5.49 -8.29
CA PRO A 34 -8.40 -6.54 -7.40
C PRO A 34 -7.28 -7.15 -6.55
N LEU A 35 -6.09 -7.34 -7.13
CA LEU A 35 -4.93 -7.89 -6.42
C LEU A 35 -4.49 -7.01 -5.25
N LEU A 36 -4.41 -5.69 -5.46
CA LEU A 36 -4.09 -4.72 -4.41
C LEU A 36 -5.13 -4.74 -3.28
N ARG A 37 -6.41 -4.95 -3.60
CA ARG A 37 -7.49 -5.03 -2.62
C ARG A 37 -7.36 -6.28 -1.74
N ILE A 38 -7.14 -7.44 -2.36
CA ILE A 38 -6.92 -8.71 -1.62
C ILE A 38 -5.69 -8.57 -0.72
N LEU A 39 -4.60 -8.02 -1.24
CA LEU A 39 -3.38 -7.80 -0.48
C LEU A 39 -3.61 -6.88 0.73
N SER A 40 -4.44 -5.84 0.57
CA SER A 40 -4.80 -4.95 1.68
C SER A 40 -5.58 -5.67 2.77
N ILE A 41 -6.53 -6.53 2.38
CA ILE A 41 -7.30 -7.35 3.33
C ILE A 41 -6.39 -8.33 4.07
N VAL A 42 -5.48 -9.00 3.35
CA VAL A 42 -4.52 -9.93 3.96
C VAL A 42 -3.65 -9.19 4.99
N VAL A 43 -3.12 -8.02 4.65
CA VAL A 43 -2.29 -7.24 5.58
C VAL A 43 -3.09 -6.75 6.78
N PHE A 44 -4.34 -6.35 6.58
CA PHE A 44 -5.22 -6.00 7.69
C PHE A 44 -5.41 -7.17 8.66
N VAL A 45 -5.71 -8.38 8.15
CA VAL A 45 -5.86 -9.60 8.96
C VAL A 45 -4.56 -9.94 9.69
N LEU A 46 -3.42 -9.93 8.98
CA LEU A 46 -2.10 -10.19 9.58
C LEU A 46 -1.74 -9.18 10.65
N SER A 47 -2.12 -7.91 10.48
CA SER A 47 -1.86 -6.86 11.46
C SER A 47 -2.69 -7.05 12.72
N ILE A 48 -3.96 -7.44 12.60
CA ILE A 48 -4.82 -7.78 13.74
C ILE A 48 -4.27 -9.01 14.49
N LEU A 49 -3.87 -10.05 13.76
CA LEU A 49 -3.28 -11.24 14.37
C LEU A 49 -1.98 -10.91 15.12
N THR A 50 -1.10 -10.12 14.50
CA THR A 50 0.13 -9.63 15.14
C THR A 50 -0.18 -8.83 16.41
N LEU A 51 -1.18 -7.95 16.38
CA LEU A 51 -1.60 -7.18 17.55
C LEU A 51 -2.12 -8.10 18.67
N GLY A 52 -2.95 -9.10 18.34
CA GLY A 52 -3.45 -10.08 19.30
C GLY A 52 -2.32 -10.89 19.95
N LEU A 53 -1.33 -11.32 19.16
CA LEU A 53 -0.15 -12.02 19.67
C LEU A 53 0.71 -11.12 20.57
N LEU A 54 0.89 -9.84 20.23
CA LEU A 54 1.61 -8.88 21.08
C LEU A 54 0.92 -8.66 22.42
N ILE A 55 -0.40 -8.51 22.43
CA ILE A 55 -1.18 -8.38 23.67
C ILE A 55 -1.05 -9.65 24.51
N ALA A 56 -1.22 -10.83 23.88
CA ALA A 56 -1.05 -12.11 24.57
C ALA A 56 0.36 -12.24 25.18
N ASN A 57 1.39 -11.84 24.45
CA ASN A 57 2.77 -11.86 24.95
C ASN A 57 2.95 -10.93 26.16
N ILE A 58 2.40 -9.72 26.13
CA ILE A 58 2.45 -8.79 27.27
C ILE A 58 1.76 -9.39 28.50
N VAL A 59 0.59 -9.99 28.32
CA VAL A 59 -0.18 -10.64 29.40
C VAL A 59 0.59 -11.83 29.97
N ILE A 60 1.20 -12.68 29.13
CA ILE A 60 2.02 -13.80 29.58
C ILE A 60 3.21 -13.28 30.39
N ILE A 61 3.94 -12.29 29.86
CA ILE A 61 5.10 -11.71 30.55
C ILE A 61 4.72 -11.07 31.89
N GLY A 62 3.52 -10.48 31.99
CA GLY A 62 3.02 -9.88 33.23
C GLY A 62 2.59 -10.88 34.31
N ASN A 63 2.16 -12.09 33.92
CA ASN A 63 1.61 -13.09 34.85
C ASN A 63 2.54 -14.29 35.09
N ALA A 64 3.50 -14.54 34.22
CA ALA A 64 4.42 -15.67 34.35
C ALA A 64 5.46 -15.42 35.46
N PRO A 65 5.97 -16.49 36.12
CA PRO A 65 6.92 -16.38 37.21
C PRO A 65 8.35 -16.13 36.70
N PHE A 66 8.54 -15.06 35.92
CA PHE A 66 9.86 -14.64 35.43
C PHE A 66 10.61 -13.88 36.52
N THR A 67 11.89 -14.22 36.73
CA THR A 67 12.67 -13.70 37.85
C THR A 67 13.45 -12.44 37.48
N TYR A 68 13.91 -12.35 36.22
CA TYR A 68 14.87 -11.33 35.80
C TYR A 68 14.49 -10.67 34.47
N SER A 69 14.46 -9.34 34.45
CA SER A 69 14.37 -8.47 33.28
C SER A 69 13.24 -8.71 32.24
N PRO A 70 11.99 -9.07 32.63
CA PRO A 70 10.88 -9.11 31.66
C PRO A 70 10.47 -7.72 31.14
N TRP A 71 10.82 -6.65 31.86
CA TRP A 71 10.37 -5.29 31.57
C TRP A 71 10.87 -4.76 30.22
N TRP A 72 12.12 -5.09 29.82
CA TRP A 72 12.70 -4.63 28.56
C TRP A 72 11.89 -5.16 27.37
N THR A 73 11.53 -6.45 27.42
CA THR A 73 10.73 -7.08 26.38
C THR A 73 9.30 -6.57 26.36
N GLN A 74 8.71 -6.25 27.52
CA GLN A 74 7.42 -5.55 27.55
C GLN A 74 7.49 -4.17 26.89
N GLU A 75 8.55 -3.40 27.14
CA GLU A 75 8.74 -2.09 26.55
C GLU A 75 8.87 -2.18 25.02
N LYS A 76 9.68 -3.12 24.52
CA LYS A 76 9.81 -3.37 23.08
C LYS A 76 8.53 -3.88 22.44
N SER A 77 7.77 -4.72 23.15
CA SER A 77 6.44 -5.17 22.70
C SER A 77 5.47 -3.99 22.58
N LYS A 78 5.42 -3.11 23.59
CA LYS A 78 4.59 -1.89 23.56
C LYS A 78 5.00 -0.95 22.44
N ALA A 79 6.30 -0.80 22.20
CA ALA A 79 6.80 0.01 21.09
C ALA A 79 6.35 -0.57 19.74
N LEU A 80 6.43 -1.89 19.54
CA LEU A 80 5.94 -2.51 18.31
C LEU A 80 4.41 -2.36 18.16
N ILE A 81 3.63 -2.47 19.24
CA ILE A 81 2.18 -2.16 19.23
C ILE A 81 1.92 -0.74 18.73
N SER A 82 2.70 0.24 19.22
CA SER A 82 2.53 1.64 18.83
C SER A 82 2.76 1.89 17.33
N VAL A 83 3.50 1.01 16.65
CA VAL A 83 3.70 1.05 15.19
C VAL A 83 2.62 0.26 14.44
N ILE A 84 2.22 -0.91 14.94
CA ILE A 84 1.20 -1.77 14.32
C ILE A 84 -0.18 -1.10 14.33
N VAL A 85 -0.52 -0.33 15.37
CA VAL A 85 -1.82 0.38 15.44
C VAL A 85 -2.00 1.37 14.28
N PRO A 86 -1.06 2.29 13.99
CA PRO A 86 -1.07 3.11 12.79
C PRO A 86 -1.20 2.30 11.50
N VAL A 87 -0.47 1.18 11.35
CA VAL A 87 -0.58 0.31 10.17
C VAL A 87 -2.01 -0.19 9.97
N ILE A 88 -2.68 -0.62 11.03
CA ILE A 88 -4.09 -1.04 10.99
C ILE A 88 -4.99 0.13 10.56
N VAL A 89 -4.83 1.30 11.17
CA VAL A 89 -5.65 2.49 10.86
C VAL A 89 -5.46 2.90 9.39
N PHE A 90 -4.22 2.99 8.91
CA PHE A 90 -3.95 3.33 7.51
C PHE A 90 -4.46 2.26 6.54
N SER A 91 -4.37 0.97 6.91
CA SER A 91 -4.93 -0.11 6.11
C SER A 91 -6.46 0.03 5.96
N VAL A 92 -7.16 0.35 7.04
CA VAL A 92 -8.61 0.63 7.03
C VAL A 92 -8.92 1.83 6.13
N ILE A 93 -8.21 2.96 6.32
CA ILE A 93 -8.42 4.17 5.50
C ILE A 93 -8.21 3.85 4.02
N ASN A 94 -7.15 3.11 3.67
CA ASN A 94 -6.85 2.76 2.27
C ASN A 94 -7.91 1.81 1.65
N ILE A 95 -8.63 1.04 2.46
CA ILE A 95 -9.76 0.21 2.00
C ILE A 95 -11.00 1.06 1.66
N PHE A 96 -11.27 2.11 2.45
CA PHE A 96 -12.48 2.93 2.32
C PHE A 96 -12.28 4.18 1.45
N VAL A 97 -11.08 4.76 1.45
CA VAL A 97 -10.77 6.05 0.82
C VAL A 97 -9.81 5.83 -0.33
N LYS A 98 -10.16 6.37 -1.50
CA LYS A 98 -9.26 6.39 -2.66
C LYS A 98 -8.21 7.49 -2.47
N LEU A 99 -7.13 7.16 -1.76
CA LEU A 99 -6.00 8.07 -1.61
C LEU A 99 -5.21 8.21 -2.92
N PRO A 100 -4.62 9.39 -3.20
CA PRO A 100 -3.73 9.55 -4.34
C PRO A 100 -2.52 8.63 -4.18
N VAL A 101 -2.17 7.95 -5.27
CA VAL A 101 -1.15 6.89 -5.29
C VAL A 101 0.16 7.34 -4.63
N LEU A 102 0.65 8.55 -4.97
CA LEU A 102 1.88 9.13 -4.42
C LEU A 102 1.88 9.24 -2.89
N LEU A 103 0.76 9.66 -2.29
CA LEU A 103 0.67 9.80 -0.83
C LEU A 103 0.67 8.43 -0.15
N ASN A 104 -0.05 7.46 -0.73
CA ASN A 104 -0.06 6.09 -0.20
C ASN A 104 1.35 5.47 -0.22
N ILE A 105 2.14 5.71 -1.28
CA ILE A 105 3.52 5.22 -1.38
C ILE A 105 4.41 5.80 -0.29
N ILE A 106 4.36 7.12 -0.08
CA ILE A 106 5.21 7.77 0.93
C ILE A 106 4.89 7.20 2.31
N VAL A 107 3.59 7.12 2.64
CA VAL A 107 3.13 6.54 3.90
C VAL A 107 3.56 5.08 4.04
N ASP A 108 3.42 4.26 2.99
CA ASP A 108 3.84 2.85 2.99
C ASP A 108 5.34 2.70 3.26
N ILE A 109 6.20 3.53 2.66
CA ILE A 109 7.66 3.51 2.89
C ILE A 109 7.99 3.83 4.35
N PHE A 110 7.39 4.88 4.91
CA PHE A 110 7.61 5.24 6.31
C PHE A 110 7.13 4.13 7.24
N LEU A 111 5.90 3.63 7.04
CA LEU A 111 5.36 2.53 7.85
C LEU A 111 6.22 1.27 7.76
N ALA A 112 6.74 0.92 6.58
CA ALA A 112 7.65 -0.21 6.40
C ALA A 112 8.94 -0.01 7.20
N ALA A 113 9.61 1.13 7.05
CA ALA A 113 10.87 1.43 7.73
C ALA A 113 10.72 1.40 9.27
N PHE A 114 9.65 2.04 9.79
CA PHE A 114 9.35 2.00 11.22
C PHE A 114 9.05 0.58 11.70
N THR A 115 8.26 -0.19 10.94
CA THR A 115 7.93 -1.58 11.30
C THR A 115 9.19 -2.43 11.35
N ILE A 116 10.10 -2.32 10.37
CA ILE A 116 11.37 -3.06 10.35
C ILE A 116 12.24 -2.67 11.55
N ALA A 117 12.45 -1.38 11.78
CA ALA A 117 13.28 -0.89 12.88
C ALA A 117 12.79 -1.39 14.24
N HIS A 118 11.47 -1.32 14.49
CA HIS A 118 10.89 -1.82 15.73
C HIS A 118 10.86 -3.34 15.81
N THR A 119 10.71 -4.05 14.69
CA THR A 119 10.77 -5.52 14.65
C THR A 119 12.18 -6.01 14.98
N VAL A 120 13.23 -5.38 14.44
CA VAL A 120 14.62 -5.71 14.81
C VAL A 120 14.84 -5.46 16.30
N SER A 121 14.44 -4.30 16.82
CA SER A 121 14.57 -4.01 18.25
C SER A 121 13.75 -4.96 19.14
N PHE A 122 12.65 -5.52 18.63
CA PHE A 122 11.86 -6.54 19.30
C PHE A 122 12.56 -7.91 19.30
N ILE A 123 13.23 -8.28 18.20
CA ILE A 123 14.05 -9.50 18.10
C ILE A 123 15.21 -9.46 19.09
N ASP A 124 15.87 -8.32 19.22
CA ASP A 124 16.97 -8.13 20.19
C ASP A 124 16.50 -8.29 21.66
N ALA A 125 15.20 -8.18 21.90
CA ALA A 125 14.59 -8.35 23.22
C ALA A 125 14.02 -9.76 23.45
N PHE A 126 14.46 -10.75 22.67
CA PHE A 126 14.02 -12.14 22.83
C PHE A 126 14.38 -12.71 24.22
N PRO A 127 13.61 -13.71 24.70
CA PRO A 127 13.85 -14.30 26.00
C PRO A 127 15.23 -14.95 26.04
N SER A 128 16.10 -14.45 26.91
CA SER A 128 17.44 -15.00 27.11
C SER A 128 17.46 -15.98 28.29
N GLN A 129 18.61 -16.64 28.50
CA GLN A 129 18.76 -17.58 29.62
C GLN A 129 18.57 -16.90 30.99
N SER A 130 18.76 -15.58 31.08
CA SER A 130 18.65 -14.87 32.36
C SER A 130 17.22 -14.80 32.91
N TRP A 131 16.19 -14.99 32.08
CA TRP A 131 14.78 -14.87 32.48
C TRP A 131 14.37 -15.85 33.61
N CYS A 132 15.02 -17.03 33.63
CA CYS A 132 14.78 -18.10 34.60
C CYS A 132 16.01 -18.35 35.48
N GLN A 133 16.84 -17.34 35.71
CA GLN A 133 18.03 -17.48 36.54
C GLN A 133 17.67 -17.57 38.03
N GLU A 134 18.47 -18.34 38.77
CA GLU A 134 18.43 -18.41 40.22
C GLU A 134 18.62 -17.02 40.83
N ARG A 135 17.75 -16.63 41.77
CA ARG A 135 17.88 -15.34 42.45
C ARG A 135 18.87 -15.48 43.60
N ILE A 136 19.87 -14.59 43.65
CA ILE A 136 20.72 -14.46 44.83
C ILE A 136 19.87 -13.85 45.94
N ARG A 137 19.75 -14.54 47.06
CA ARG A 137 19.00 -14.06 48.22
C ARG A 137 19.80 -12.93 48.87
N TYR A 138 19.23 -11.74 48.97
CA TYR A 138 19.86 -10.63 49.72
C TYR A 138 18.92 -10.14 50.82
N PRO A 139 19.38 -9.99 52.08
CA PRO A 139 20.67 -10.45 52.62
C PRO A 139 20.60 -11.94 53.03
N GLY A 140 21.39 -12.82 52.42
CA GLY A 140 21.50 -14.20 52.91
C GLY A 140 22.36 -15.13 52.05
N PRO A 141 22.95 -16.18 52.64
CA PRO A 141 23.60 -17.25 51.87
C PRO A 141 22.51 -18.15 51.28
N GLY A 142 22.29 -18.06 49.97
CA GLY A 142 21.35 -18.95 49.29
C GLY A 142 20.99 -18.48 47.89
N ARG A 143 20.62 -19.45 47.06
CA ARG A 143 20.01 -19.23 45.76
C ARG A 143 18.60 -19.78 45.81
N ASP A 144 17.61 -18.93 45.52
CA ASP A 144 16.25 -19.43 45.36
C ASP A 144 16.18 -20.10 43.98
N PRO A 145 15.88 -21.41 43.89
CA PRO A 145 15.81 -22.10 42.61
C PRO A 145 14.69 -21.49 41.76
N PRO A 146 14.84 -21.43 40.43
CA PRO A 146 13.79 -20.91 39.56
C PRO A 146 12.53 -21.76 39.70
N HIS A 147 11.38 -21.10 39.54
CA HIS A 147 10.11 -21.81 39.54
C HIS A 147 10.11 -22.87 38.43
N PRO A 148 9.69 -24.13 38.68
CA PRO A 148 9.80 -25.22 37.71
C PRO A 148 9.02 -24.96 36.41
N LYS A 149 8.02 -24.08 36.46
CA LYS A 149 7.24 -23.65 35.30
C LYS A 149 7.90 -22.52 34.47
N CYS A 150 8.99 -21.91 34.93
CA CYS A 150 9.60 -20.75 34.27
C CYS A 150 10.11 -21.11 32.86
N GLU A 151 10.85 -22.22 32.72
CA GLU A 151 11.37 -22.65 31.41
C GLU A 151 10.25 -22.97 30.41
N HIS A 152 9.12 -23.52 30.89
CA HIS A 152 7.97 -23.78 30.02
C HIS A 152 7.33 -22.47 29.51
N TRP A 153 7.12 -21.49 30.39
CA TRP A 153 6.60 -20.18 29.99
C TRP A 153 7.56 -19.42 29.08
N LYS A 154 8.86 -19.48 29.35
CA LYS A 154 9.90 -18.91 28.49
C LYS A 154 9.84 -19.50 27.09
N PHE A 155 9.71 -20.82 26.97
CA PHE A 155 9.57 -21.49 25.68
C PHE A 155 8.32 -21.02 24.92
N ILE A 156 7.17 -20.94 25.59
CA ILE A 156 5.93 -20.41 25.00
C ILE A 156 6.12 -18.97 24.52
N SER A 157 6.70 -18.09 25.34
CA SER A 157 6.98 -16.70 24.97
C SER A 157 7.92 -16.62 23.77
N THR A 158 8.98 -17.44 23.71
CA THR A 158 9.89 -17.48 22.56
C THR A 158 9.15 -17.85 21.27
N ILE A 159 8.25 -18.84 21.30
CA ILE A 159 7.44 -19.22 20.13
C ILE A 159 6.53 -18.07 19.72
N LEU A 160 5.77 -17.47 20.66
CA LEU A 160 4.88 -16.35 20.34
C LEU A 160 5.64 -15.17 19.75
N MET A 161 6.78 -14.81 20.34
CA MET A 161 7.62 -13.72 19.84
C MET A 161 8.18 -14.02 18.46
N SER A 162 8.59 -15.26 18.20
CA SER A 162 9.09 -15.69 16.89
C SER A 162 8.02 -15.58 15.81
N ILE A 163 6.80 -16.04 16.09
CA ILE A 163 5.65 -15.90 15.17
C ILE A 163 5.34 -14.43 14.94
N THR A 164 5.28 -13.63 16.02
CA THR A 164 5.00 -12.19 15.95
C THR A 164 6.04 -11.45 15.10
N ALA A 165 7.33 -11.75 15.30
CA ALA A 165 8.41 -11.17 14.50
C ALA A 165 8.29 -11.58 13.02
N GLY A 166 8.02 -12.86 12.74
CA GLY A 166 7.79 -13.35 11.38
C GLY A 166 6.62 -12.65 10.68
N LEU A 167 5.47 -12.50 11.36
CA LEU A 167 4.32 -11.78 10.83
C LEU A 167 4.62 -10.29 10.60
N SER A 168 5.36 -9.65 11.51
CA SER A 168 5.75 -8.24 11.37
C SER A 168 6.66 -8.02 10.17
N ILE A 169 7.59 -8.95 9.91
CA ILE A 169 8.43 -8.94 8.71
C ILE A 169 7.58 -9.11 7.44
N LEU A 170 6.60 -10.04 7.43
CA LEU A 170 5.71 -10.22 6.28
C LEU A 170 4.90 -8.95 5.97
N ILE A 171 4.41 -8.25 7.01
CA ILE A 171 3.73 -6.96 6.86
C ILE A 171 4.68 -5.94 6.24
N ALA A 172 5.90 -5.81 6.75
CA ALA A 172 6.90 -4.87 6.23
C ALA A 172 7.28 -5.16 4.76
N LEU A 173 7.55 -6.43 4.43
CA LEU A 173 7.89 -6.85 3.06
C LEU A 173 6.79 -6.52 2.06
N ARG A 174 5.52 -6.63 2.47
CA ARG A 174 4.41 -6.23 1.62
C ARG A 174 4.46 -4.74 1.28
N HIS A 175 4.69 -3.87 2.26
CA HIS A 175 4.79 -2.43 2.01
C HIS A 175 5.99 -2.09 1.11
N ASP A 176 7.13 -2.75 1.33
CA ASP A 176 8.36 -2.51 0.56
C ASP A 176 8.24 -3.00 -0.90
N SER A 177 7.59 -4.16 -1.11
CA SER A 177 7.35 -4.71 -2.46
C SER A 177 6.51 -3.78 -3.34
N ALA A 178 5.58 -3.02 -2.75
CA ALA A 178 4.78 -2.04 -3.48
C ALA A 178 5.62 -0.82 -3.93
N ALA A 179 6.52 -0.35 -3.07
CA ALA A 179 7.48 0.69 -3.40
C ALA A 179 8.44 0.23 -4.51
N TYR A 180 8.93 -1.00 -4.44
CA TYR A 180 9.78 -1.60 -5.46
C TYR A 180 9.05 -1.73 -6.82
N LEU A 181 7.80 -2.21 -6.82
CA LEU A 181 6.98 -2.30 -8.02
C LEU A 181 6.73 -0.92 -8.64
N LEU A 182 6.46 0.10 -7.83
CA LEU A 182 6.34 1.47 -8.34
C LEU A 182 7.67 1.97 -8.93
N GLN A 183 8.79 1.71 -8.27
CA GLN A 183 10.10 2.14 -8.77
C GLN A 183 10.44 1.46 -10.10
N LEU A 184 10.08 0.19 -10.26
CA LEU A 184 10.09 -0.50 -11.55
C LEU A 184 9.17 0.15 -12.56
N LEU A 185 7.96 0.56 -12.15
CA LEU A 185 6.98 1.22 -13.03
C LEU A 185 7.45 2.62 -13.45
N LEU A 186 8.06 3.38 -12.56
CA LEU A 186 8.67 4.68 -12.86
C LEU A 186 9.87 4.52 -13.79
N ARG A 187 10.70 3.49 -13.58
CA ARG A 187 11.81 3.16 -14.49
C ARG A 187 11.31 2.71 -15.85
N SER A 188 10.26 1.89 -15.91
CA SER A 188 9.67 1.48 -17.17
C SER A 188 8.98 2.64 -17.88
N LEU A 189 8.33 3.57 -17.15
CA LEU A 189 7.77 4.80 -17.71
C LEU A 189 8.86 5.74 -18.23
N ALA A 190 9.98 5.84 -17.51
CA ALA A 190 11.14 6.61 -17.93
C ALA A 190 11.73 6.01 -19.22
N ILE A 191 11.93 4.69 -19.26
CA ILE A 191 12.39 3.97 -20.47
C ILE A 191 11.40 4.12 -21.63
N TYR A 192 10.09 4.06 -21.35
CA TYR A 192 9.04 4.23 -22.35
C TYR A 192 8.98 5.66 -22.88
N ARG A 193 9.13 6.67 -22.01
CA ARG A 193 9.26 8.07 -22.43
C ARG A 193 10.57 8.33 -23.17
N THR A 194 11.67 7.68 -22.81
CA THR A 194 12.96 7.87 -23.50
C THR A 194 13.05 7.12 -24.82
N GLN A 195 12.22 6.10 -25.09
CA GLN A 195 12.12 5.48 -26.42
C GLN A 195 11.35 6.33 -27.46
N SER A 196 10.66 7.40 -27.03
CA SER A 196 9.94 8.29 -27.95
C SER A 196 10.70 9.58 -28.29
N TRP A 197 11.81 9.86 -27.61
CA TRP A 197 12.74 10.89 -28.08
C TRP A 197 13.64 10.23 -29.11
N LYS A 198 13.14 10.23 -30.34
CA LYS A 198 13.96 10.34 -31.55
C LYS A 198 14.91 11.54 -31.36
N ILE A 199 16.04 11.31 -30.72
CA ILE A 199 17.21 12.16 -30.87
C ILE A 199 17.94 11.53 -32.05
N PRO A 200 17.80 12.02 -33.29
CA PRO A 200 18.93 11.95 -34.18
C PRO A 200 20.02 12.77 -33.49
N LEU A 201 21.07 12.08 -33.02
CA LEU A 201 22.35 12.69 -32.72
C LEU A 201 22.91 13.23 -34.05
N SER A 202 22.33 14.29 -34.58
CA SER A 202 22.98 15.11 -35.60
C SER A 202 23.97 16.00 -34.86
N LEU A 203 25.12 15.41 -34.55
CA LEU A 203 26.37 16.13 -34.37
C LEU A 203 26.68 16.85 -35.69
N ALA A 204 26.14 18.04 -35.86
CA ALA A 204 26.55 18.96 -36.90
C ALA A 204 26.33 20.38 -36.36
N PHE A 205 27.40 20.95 -35.81
CA PHE A 205 27.53 22.41 -35.72
C PHE A 205 27.34 22.99 -37.14
N PRO A 206 26.45 23.97 -37.31
CA PRO A 206 26.98 25.33 -37.42
C PRO A 206 26.12 26.38 -36.70
N THR A 207 26.81 27.43 -36.29
CA THR A 207 26.32 28.67 -35.67
C THR A 207 25.09 29.27 -36.36
N GLY A 208 24.00 29.42 -35.61
CA GLY A 208 22.84 30.23 -35.97
C GLY A 208 21.76 30.12 -34.89
N GLU A 209 21.39 31.25 -34.29
CA GLU A 209 20.29 31.30 -33.32
C GLU A 209 18.97 30.91 -34.01
N ILE A 210 18.33 29.85 -33.53
CA ILE A 210 16.97 29.49 -33.91
C ILE A 210 16.06 29.79 -32.72
N THR A 211 15.35 30.90 -32.79
CA THR A 211 14.28 31.24 -31.85
C THR A 211 13.03 30.44 -32.22
N PHE A 212 12.60 29.58 -31.30
CA PHE A 212 11.33 28.85 -31.45
C PHE A 212 10.17 29.71 -30.94
N GLN A 213 9.38 30.25 -31.87
CA GLN A 213 8.12 30.92 -31.56
C GLN A 213 6.97 29.95 -31.85
N VAL A 214 6.29 29.48 -30.80
CA VAL A 214 5.13 28.59 -30.94
C VAL A 214 3.87 29.44 -30.93
N THR A 215 3.31 29.71 -32.11
CA THR A 215 2.05 30.43 -32.27
C THR A 215 0.90 29.43 -32.35
N LEU A 216 0.18 29.25 -31.24
CA LEU A 216 -0.96 28.35 -31.19
C LEU A 216 -2.20 29.06 -31.76
N LYS A 217 -2.51 28.83 -33.04
CA LYS A 217 -3.69 29.40 -33.69
C LYS A 217 -4.85 28.42 -33.61
N VAL A 218 -5.75 28.65 -32.66
CA VAL A 218 -7.00 27.88 -32.55
C VAL A 218 -7.96 28.38 -33.63
N LEU A 219 -8.14 27.58 -34.69
CA LEU A 219 -9.18 27.81 -35.68
C LEU A 219 -10.49 27.22 -35.15
N ARG A 220 -11.45 28.10 -34.84
CA ARG A 220 -12.82 27.72 -34.55
C ARG A 220 -13.44 27.20 -35.85
N GLN A 221 -13.70 25.89 -35.90
CA GLN A 221 -14.34 25.25 -37.04
C GLN A 221 -15.83 25.64 -37.05
N GLU A 222 -16.17 26.72 -37.76
CA GLU A 222 -17.55 26.97 -38.16
C GLU A 222 -17.94 25.93 -39.21
N ARG A 223 -18.73 24.95 -38.77
CA ARG A 223 -19.36 23.97 -39.66
C ARG A 223 -20.53 24.68 -40.37
N ASN A 224 -20.20 25.30 -41.50
CA ASN A 224 -21.17 25.69 -42.51
C ASN A 224 -21.47 24.47 -43.38
N GLU A 225 -22.61 23.83 -43.15
CA GLU A 225 -23.30 23.02 -44.17
C GLU A 225 -24.51 23.85 -44.60
N GLY A 226 -24.41 24.46 -45.77
CA GLY A 226 -25.57 24.98 -46.48
C GLY A 226 -26.13 23.91 -47.42
N ALA A 227 -27.44 23.97 -47.68
CA ALA A 227 -28.02 23.87 -49.02
C ALA A 227 -29.55 24.00 -49.00
N GLU A 228 -30.03 24.87 -49.89
CA GLU A 228 -31.28 24.78 -50.67
C GLU A 228 -32.64 25.12 -50.02
N GLY A 229 -33.34 26.07 -50.65
CA GLY A 229 -34.81 26.14 -50.59
C GLY A 229 -35.41 27.54 -50.69
N THR A 230 -35.48 28.08 -51.91
CA THR A 230 -36.52 28.99 -52.46
C THR A 230 -37.58 29.60 -51.51
N SER A 231 -37.75 30.93 -51.51
CA SER A 231 -39.08 31.54 -51.74
C SER A 231 -39.01 33.05 -51.98
N HIS A 232 -39.82 33.48 -52.94
CA HIS A 232 -40.12 34.84 -53.38
C HIS A 232 -40.90 35.68 -52.34
N GLY A 233 -40.57 36.99 -52.29
CA GLY A 233 -41.49 38.15 -52.20
C GLY A 233 -42.08 38.57 -50.84
N PRO A 234 -42.69 39.77 -50.71
CA PRO A 234 -42.81 40.88 -51.68
C PRO A 234 -42.22 42.24 -51.19
N VAL A 235 -41.93 43.11 -52.15
CA VAL A 235 -41.74 44.55 -51.93
C VAL A 235 -43.06 45.23 -52.31
N HIS A 236 -43.67 45.94 -51.35
CA HIS A 236 -44.74 46.88 -51.61
C HIS A 236 -44.14 48.29 -51.74
N LEU A 237 -44.49 48.96 -52.84
CA LEU A 237 -44.34 50.41 -53.05
C LEU A 237 -45.22 51.19 -52.08
#